data_AF-X0VR97-F1
#
_entry.id   AF-X0VR97-F1
#
_cell.length_a   1.000
_cell.length_b   1.000
_cell.length_c   1.000
_cell.angle_alpha   90.00
_cell.angle_beta   90.00
_cell.angle_gamma   90.00
#
_symmetry.space_group_name_H-M   'P 1'
#
loop_
_entity.id
_entity.type
_entity.pdbx_description
1 polymer ?
#
loop_
_entity_poly.entity_id
_entity_poly.type
_entity_poly.pdbx_seq_one_letter_code
_entity_poly.pdbx_strand_id
1 'polypeptide(L)'
;MEEIVEEIKQEAIFVDSKKENGKAVLEAKYKNENTPKFYLKGEVILGENEIYLITVSVLERDWPTFKEEADQIFNSIQYTP
;
A
#
# COMPACT_ATOMS: atom_id res chain seq x y z
N MET A 1 -26.94 2.37 26.85
CA MET A 1 -25.87 1.45 26.41
C MET A 1 -24.95 2.31 25.58
N GLU A 2 -23.90 2.85 26.19
CA GLU A 2 -22.91 3.67 25.48
C GLU A 2 -21.98 2.70 24.74
N GLU A 3 -21.99 2.73 23.41
CA GLU A 3 -20.97 2.05 22.60
C GLU A 3 -19.64 2.76 22.83
N ILE A 4 -18.73 2.10 23.55
CA ILE A 4 -17.33 2.47 23.56
C ILE A 4 -16.79 2.08 22.19
N VAL A 5 -16.72 3.05 21.27
CA VAL A 5 -15.91 2.91 20.07
C VAL A 5 -14.46 2.93 20.52
N GLU A 6 -13.87 1.75 20.73
CA GLU A 6 -12.42 1.65 20.88
C GLU A 6 -11.77 2.18 19.60
N GLU A 7 -11.08 3.32 19.71
CA GLU A 7 -10.22 3.80 18.63
C GLU A 7 -9.16 2.73 18.34
N ILE A 8 -9.33 2.04 17.21
CA ILE A 8 -8.32 1.13 16.70
C ILE A 8 -7.12 1.99 16.28
N LYS A 9 -6.10 2.07 17.15
CA LYS A 9 -4.81 2.68 16.81
C LYS A 9 -4.13 1.84 15.74
N GLN A 10 -4.30 2.25 14.49
CA GLN A 10 -3.58 1.68 13.36
C GLN A 10 -2.30 2.49 13.14
N GLU A 11 -1.15 1.84 13.28
CA GLU A 11 0.14 2.46 12.96
C GLU A 11 0.57 2.02 11.55
N ALA A 12 0.73 2.99 10.66
CA ALA A 12 1.36 2.78 9.36
C ALA A 12 2.87 3.01 9.50
N ILE A 13 3.66 1.97 9.28
CA ILE A 13 5.12 2.03 9.26
C ILE A 13 5.56 2.10 7.79
N PHE A 14 5.99 3.27 7.33
CA PHE A 14 6.53 3.42 5.98
C PHE A 14 7.88 2.71 5.87
N VAL A 15 7.98 1.81 4.89
CA VAL A 15 9.15 0.96 4.64
C VAL A 15 10.06 1.61 3.60
N ASP A 16 9.48 2.15 2.53
CA ASP A 16 10.20 2.84 1.48
C ASP A 16 9.29 3.82 0.75
N SER A 17 9.88 4.86 0.15
CA SER A 17 9.19 5.77 -0.76
C SER A 17 10.13 6.26 -1.84
N LYS A 18 9.71 6.15 -3.10
CA LYS A 18 10.50 6.60 -4.26
C LYS A 18 9.64 7.42 -5.20
N LYS A 19 10.15 8.56 -5.69
CA LYS A 19 9.52 9.35 -6.75
C LYS A 19 10.33 9.25 -8.03
N GLU A 20 9.71 8.85 -9.13
CA GLU A 20 10.35 8.72 -10.44
C GLU A 20 9.32 8.93 -11.56
N ASN A 21 9.63 9.75 -12.57
CA ASN A 21 8.80 9.95 -13.77
C ASN A 21 7.30 10.23 -13.52
N GLY A 22 6.98 11.11 -12.57
CA GLY A 22 5.58 11.45 -12.24
C GLY A 22 4.85 10.39 -11.39
N LYS A 23 5.54 9.32 -11.03
CA LYS A 23 5.06 8.26 -10.13
C LYS A 23 5.68 8.39 -8.76
N ALA A 24 4.94 8.01 -7.72
CA ALA A 24 5.47 7.83 -6.37
C ALA A 24 5.11 6.41 -5.88
N VAL A 25 6.13 5.60 -5.59
CA VAL A 25 5.97 4.27 -4.99
C VAL A 25 6.04 4.43 -3.48
N LEU A 26 5.16 3.72 -2.78
CA LEU A 26 5.07 3.69 -1.32
C LEU A 26 4.97 2.25 -0.85
N GLU A 27 5.86 1.84 0.05
CA GLU A 27 5.75 0.56 0.76
C GLU A 27 5.47 0.84 2.24
N ALA A 28 4.49 0.15 2.81
CA ALA A 28 4.08 0.33 4.19
C ALA A 28 3.70 -1.00 4.84
N LYS A 29 3.86 -1.07 6.16
CA LYS A 29 3.33 -2.14 7.00
C LYS A 29 2.28 -1.56 7.92
N TYR A 30 1.13 -2.22 8.01
CA TYR A 30 0.10 -1.87 8.99
C TYR A 30 0.22 -2.79 10.19
N LYS A 31 0.46 -2.18 11.35
CA LYS A 31 0.48 -2.88 12.63
C LYS A 31 -0.69 -2.38 13.48
N ASN A 32 -1.48 -3.33 13.96
CA ASN A 32 -2.39 -3.14 15.07
C ASN A 32 -2.26 -4.40 15.94
N GLU A 33 -2.25 -4.22 17.25
CA GLU A 33 -2.00 -5.30 18.22
C GLU A 33 -3.07 -6.40 18.15
N ASN A 34 -4.27 -6.07 17.64
CA ASN A 34 -5.43 -6.97 17.62
C ASN A 34 -5.85 -7.43 16.22
N THR A 35 -5.11 -7.08 15.17
CA THR A 35 -5.45 -7.50 13.79
C THR A 35 -4.25 -8.14 13.09
N PRO A 36 -4.48 -8.96 12.05
CA PRO A 36 -3.41 -9.46 11.22
C PRO A 36 -2.55 -8.31 10.69
N LYS A 37 -1.23 -8.51 10.67
CA LYS A 37 -0.30 -7.54 10.09
C LYS A 37 -0.38 -7.61 8.58
N PHE A 38 -0.46 -6.46 7.93
CA PHE A 38 -0.51 -6.38 6.48
C PHE A 38 0.74 -5.71 5.94
N TYR A 39 1.23 -6.24 4.81
CA TYR A 39 2.16 -5.54 3.95
C TYR A 39 1.36 -4.86 2.85
N LEU A 40 1.67 -3.59 2.59
CA LEU A 40 1.10 -2.82 1.50
C LEU A 40 2.21 -2.31 0.62
N LYS A 41 2.05 -2.52 -0.68
CA LYS A 41 2.81 -1.82 -1.71
C LYS A 41 1.84 -1.00 -2.54
N GLY A 42 2.16 0.27 -2.76
CA GLY A 42 1.34 1.21 -3.49
C GLY A 42 2.15 1.97 -4.53
N GLU A 43 1.51 2.32 -5.64
CA GLU A 43 2.01 3.26 -6.63
C GLU A 43 0.97 4.35 -6.83
N VAL A 44 1.40 5.59 -6.69
CA VAL A 44 0.63 6.80 -6.98
C VAL A 44 1.08 7.33 -8.34
N ILE A 45 0.13 7.53 -9.24
CA ILE A 45 0.36 8.11 -10.56
C ILE A 45 -0.35 9.45 -10.62
N LEU A 46 0.41 10.51 -10.90
CA LEU A 46 -0.13 11.85 -11.04
C LEU A 46 -0.49 12.09 -12.51
N GLY A 47 -1.79 12.09 -12.81
CA GLY A 47 -2.31 12.54 -14.10
C GLY A 47 -2.52 14.06 -14.14
N GLU A 48 -2.91 14.60 -15.29
CA GLU A 48 -3.10 16.05 -15.45
C GLU A 48 -4.24 16.60 -14.59
N ASN A 49 -5.33 15.83 -14.44
CA ASN A 49 -6.54 16.23 -13.70
C ASN A 49 -6.93 15.25 -12.58
N GLU A 50 -6.15 14.20 -12.36
CA GLU A 50 -6.53 13.09 -11.49
C GLU A 50 -5.30 12.41 -10.86
N ILE A 51 -5.54 11.72 -9.76
CA ILE A 51 -4.52 10.96 -9.03
C ILE A 51 -5.00 9.52 -8.94
N TYR A 52 -4.19 8.60 -9.45
CA TYR A 52 -4.44 7.18 -9.33
C TYR A 52 -3.62 6.60 -8.18
N LEU A 53 -4.24 5.75 -7.37
CA LEU A 53 -3.58 4.96 -6.34
C LEU A 53 -3.84 3.47 -6.63
N ILE A 54 -2.79 2.74 -6.98
CA ILE A 54 -2.83 1.28 -7.12
C ILE A 54 -2.18 0.68 -5.88
N THR A 55 -2.85 -0.25 -5.21
CA THR A 55 -2.31 -0.91 -4.01
C THR A 55 -2.48 -2.42 -4.05
N VAL A 56 -1.44 -3.14 -3.68
CA VAL A 56 -1.50 -4.55 -3.30
C VAL A 56 -1.39 -4.63 -1.79
N SER A 57 -2.35 -5.32 -1.17
CA SER A 57 -2.36 -5.59 0.27
C SER A 57 -2.44 -7.10 0.51
N VAL A 58 -1.52 -7.62 1.30
CA VAL A 58 -1.49 -9.03 1.71
C VAL A 58 -1.10 -9.14 3.18
N LEU A 59 -1.36 -10.30 3.78
CA LEU A 59 -0.82 -10.59 5.11
C LEU A 59 0.71 -10.53 5.07
N GLU A 60 1.34 -9.93 6.10
CA GLU A 60 2.79 -9.73 6.14
C GLU A 60 3.56 -11.05 5.99
N ARG A 61 3.02 -12.14 6.56
CA ARG A 61 3.62 -13.49 6.45
C ARG A 61 3.64 -14.03 5.01
N ASP A 62 2.70 -13.59 4.18
CA ASP A 62 2.51 -14.08 2.81
C ASP A 62 3.22 -13.16 1.78
N TRP A 63 3.65 -11.96 2.20
CA TRP A 63 4.37 -11.02 1.33
C TRP A 63 5.57 -11.61 0.60
N PRO A 64 6.46 -12.40 1.21
CA PRO A 64 7.58 -13.01 0.49
C PRO A 64 7.15 -13.89 -0.69
N THR A 65 5.97 -14.51 -0.62
CA THR A 65 5.41 -15.35 -1.69
C THR A 65 4.82 -14.51 -2.81
N PHE A 66 4.10 -13.44 -2.48
CA PHE A 66 3.38 -12.61 -3.45
C PHE A 66 4.19 -11.43 -4.00
N LYS A 67 5.40 -11.19 -3.48
CA LYS A 67 6.22 -10.03 -3.86
C LYS A 67 6.47 -9.97 -5.37
N GLU A 68 6.82 -11.09 -5.99
CA GLU A 68 7.12 -11.13 -7.44
C GLU A 68 5.86 -10.82 -8.27
N GLU A 69 4.72 -11.40 -7.91
CA GLU A 69 3.44 -11.14 -8.57
C GLU A 69 3.02 -9.67 -8.41
N ALA A 70 3.17 -9.10 -7.21
CA ALA A 70 2.93 -7.69 -6.98
C ALA A 70 3.84 -6.81 -7.87
N ASP A 71 5.14 -7.11 -7.91
CA ASP A 71 6.09 -6.40 -8.77
C ASP A 71 5.70 -6.50 -10.26
N GLN A 72 5.20 -7.66 -10.73
CA GLN A 72 4.69 -7.83 -12.09
C GLN A 72 3.45 -6.96 -12.37
N ILE A 73 2.51 -6.89 -11.42
CA ILE A 73 1.34 -6.01 -11.53
C ILE A 73 1.80 -4.56 -11.71
N PHE A 74 2.67 -4.05 -10.83
CA PHE A 74 3.14 -2.66 -10.92
C PHE A 74 3.93 -2.39 -12.21
N ASN A 75 4.79 -3.32 -12.64
CA ASN A 75 5.55 -3.19 -13.88
C ASN A 75 4.68 -3.24 -15.14
N SER A 76 3.47 -3.81 -15.06
CA SER A 76 2.52 -3.84 -16.18
C SER A 76 1.74 -2.53 -16.37
N ILE A 77 1.80 -1.61 -15.40
CA ILE A 77 0.99 -0.38 -15.44
C ILE A 77 1.52 0.56 -16.52
N GLN A 78 0.75 0.68 -17.59
CA GLN A 78 0.93 1.69 -18.62
C GLN A 78 -0.03 2.84 -18.37
N TYR A 79 0.52 4.00 -18.04
CA TYR A 79 -0.24 5.25 -17.98
C TYR A 79 -0.01 6.03 -19.28
N THR A 80 -1.09 6.40 -19.96
CA THR A 80 -1.04 7.31 -21.10
C THR A 80 -1.58 8.66 -20.61
N PRO A 81 -0.76 9.73 -20.60
CA PRO A 81 -1.17 11.06 -20.18
C PRO A 81 -2.35 11.63 -20.96
#